data_AF-A0A5Q2TF83-F1
#
_entry.id   AF-A0A5Q2TF83-F1
#
_cell.length_a   1.000
_cell.length_b   1.000
_cell.length_c   1.000
_cell.angle_alpha   90.00
_cell.angle_beta   90.00
_cell.angle_gamma   90.00
#
_symmetry.space_group_name_H-M   'P 1'
#
loop_
_entity.id
_entity.type
_entity.pdbx_description
1 polymer ?
#
loop_
_entity_poly.entity_id
_entity_poly.type
_entity_poly.pdbx_seq_one_letter_code
_entity_poly.pdbx_strand_id
1 'polypeptide(L)'
;MTFSFKNREKVFKFLDHYSNDMKEQIDINKTKQPLLKSYIFETFNREINEDLEFDISSLESLINNEYGTFKQIDECLYSIIGFNKFPFGFIEIVNDRFFVLYALEKSSITDQLFSKIIKSSSLIDNLWISGKMFDGFLTQIAATHHPQRYIKMNFEYSNIFNSLDEEGYIQSDYIDFDFEEDRVTKINLSKELAEIKMNLPEIRNLLPEFNSIGLLKFPTRIGKGGHDFYRNGKVTNRSNSFKDHRYQITNNINYYKNITEDLENNVWLNFENISAPSKSESLNFNGLPVSFKFSKKLNESTFNKFVDVTFRKGQEPFKIIGNPIRLNNERVHVYGTDLHLWQEVILDLSCDEFIMFLPRGTCGNTIHRMVTNIQRYLDPAVTITIGNIDYESYINKYLEVLPDYE
;
A
#
# COMPACT_ATOMS: atom_id res chain seq x y z
N MET A 1 -5.05 23.93 28.64
CA MET A 1 -3.64 23.50 28.75
C MET A 1 -3.02 23.62 27.37
N THR A 2 -1.85 24.25 27.25
CA THR A 2 -1.10 24.30 25.99
C THR A 2 -0.17 23.10 25.96
N PHE A 3 -0.38 22.17 25.02
CA PHE A 3 0.53 21.03 24.85
C PHE A 3 1.84 21.52 24.22
N SER A 4 2.97 21.32 24.91
CA SER A 4 4.30 21.61 24.39
C SER A 4 5.16 20.36 24.50
N PHE A 5 5.30 19.63 23.40
CA PHE A 5 6.22 18.51 23.31
C PHE A 5 7.64 19.03 23.06
N LYS A 6 8.55 18.73 23.99
CA LYS A 6 9.94 19.23 23.95
C LYS A 6 10.93 18.22 23.37
N ASN A 7 10.56 16.94 23.34
CA ASN A 7 11.41 15.85 22.85
C ASN A 7 10.56 14.61 22.52
N ARG A 8 11.18 13.66 21.80
CA ARG A 8 10.60 12.37 21.40
C ARG A 8 10.06 11.55 22.56
N GLU A 9 10.80 11.48 23.67
CA GLU A 9 10.41 10.69 24.84
C GLU A 9 9.06 11.13 25.39
N LYS A 10 8.81 12.44 25.46
CA LYS A 10 7.52 13.00 25.91
C LYS A 10 6.39 12.70 24.94
N VAL A 11 6.64 12.73 23.63
CA VAL A 11 5.65 12.34 22.62
C VAL A 11 5.28 10.87 22.77
N PHE A 12 6.27 9.98 22.87
CA PHE A 12 6.03 8.55 22.96
C PHE A 12 5.34 8.17 24.27
N LYS A 13 5.72 8.78 25.40
CA LYS A 13 4.99 8.62 26.67
C LYS A 13 3.53 9.07 26.55
N PHE A 14 3.29 10.21 25.89
CA PHE A 14 1.94 10.70 25.64
C PHE A 14 1.12 9.74 24.77
N LEU A 15 1.67 9.24 23.66
CA LEU A 15 0.98 8.30 22.77
C LEU A 15 0.74 6.94 23.44
N ASP A 16 1.63 6.49 24.31
CA ASP A 16 1.47 5.25 25.09
C ASP A 16 0.35 5.40 26.12
N HIS A 17 0.30 6.52 26.85
CA HIS A 17 -0.83 6.83 27.73
C HIS A 17 -2.15 6.93 26.97
N TYR A 18 -2.16 7.63 25.83
CA TYR A 18 -3.34 7.72 24.97
C TYR A 18 -3.82 6.33 24.51
N SER A 19 -2.91 5.45 24.10
CA SER A 19 -3.24 4.10 23.67
C SER A 19 -3.81 3.25 24.82
N ASN A 20 -3.27 3.38 26.02
CA ASN A 20 -3.80 2.71 27.21
C ASN A 20 -5.23 3.20 27.55
N ASP A 21 -5.44 4.52 27.58
CA ASP A 21 -6.75 5.12 27.85
C ASP A 21 -7.79 4.70 26.79
N MET A 22 -7.37 4.62 25.52
CA MET A 22 -8.24 4.16 24.43
C MET A 22 -8.58 2.68 24.59
N LYS A 23 -7.63 1.84 25.02
CA LYS A 23 -7.92 0.42 25.27
C LYS A 23 -8.97 0.25 26.36
N GLU A 24 -8.86 0.98 27.47
CA GLU A 24 -9.84 0.93 28.56
C GLU A 24 -11.23 1.33 28.06
N GLN A 25 -11.31 2.38 27.23
CA GLN A 25 -12.57 2.83 26.61
C GLN A 25 -13.18 1.80 25.66
N ILE A 26 -12.36 1.08 24.89
CA ILE A 26 -12.80 -0.01 24.02
C ILE A 26 -13.37 -1.15 24.87
N ASP A 27 -12.69 -1.53 25.96
CA ASP A 27 -13.12 -2.66 26.81
C ASP A 27 -14.47 -2.41 27.51
N ILE A 28 -14.80 -1.14 27.78
CA ILE A 28 -16.10 -0.74 28.34
C ILE A 28 -17.13 -0.33 27.27
N ASN A 29 -16.83 -0.52 25.98
CA ASN A 29 -17.67 -0.13 24.83
C ASN A 29 -18.12 1.35 24.84
N LYS A 30 -17.28 2.27 25.33
CA LYS A 30 -17.55 3.71 25.39
C LYS A 30 -16.36 4.51 24.88
N THR A 31 -16.17 4.58 23.57
CA THR A 31 -15.12 5.41 22.96
C THR A 31 -15.54 6.87 22.96
N LYS A 32 -14.90 7.68 23.81
CA LYS A 32 -15.11 9.13 23.89
C LYS A 32 -14.20 9.90 22.94
N GLN A 33 -13.07 9.31 22.56
CA GLN A 33 -12.08 9.89 21.66
C GLN A 33 -11.81 8.96 20.48
N PRO A 34 -11.26 9.48 19.37
CA PRO A 34 -10.83 8.65 18.24
C PRO A 34 -9.77 7.62 18.66
N LEU A 35 -9.64 6.52 17.92
CA LEU A 35 -8.49 5.64 18.07
C LEU A 35 -7.26 6.27 17.42
N LEU A 36 -6.08 5.98 17.98
CA LEU A 36 -4.81 6.33 17.35
C LEU A 36 -4.70 5.61 16.00
N LYS A 37 -4.49 6.38 14.93
CA LYS A 37 -4.26 5.85 13.59
C LYS A 37 -2.90 6.27 13.09
N SER A 38 -2.28 5.38 12.34
CA SER A 38 -1.00 5.61 11.70
C SER A 38 -1.19 5.53 10.19
N TYR A 39 -0.58 6.45 9.46
CA TYR A 39 -0.61 6.49 8.01
C TYR A 39 0.82 6.42 7.51
N ILE A 40 1.14 5.34 6.79
CA ILE A 40 2.48 5.10 6.24
C ILE A 40 2.54 5.71 4.84
N PHE A 41 3.55 6.53 4.63
CA PHE A 41 3.86 7.12 3.34
C PHE A 41 5.17 6.54 2.81
N GLU A 42 5.18 6.24 1.53
CA GLU A 42 6.36 5.83 0.78
C GLU A 42 6.84 7.00 -0.08
N THR A 43 8.14 7.14 -0.23
CA THR A 43 8.75 8.13 -1.11
C THR A 43 9.48 7.44 -2.26
N PHE A 44 10.81 7.36 -2.19
CA PHE A 44 11.62 6.68 -3.19
C PHE A 44 12.94 6.24 -2.58
N ASN A 45 13.61 5.30 -3.23
CA ASN A 45 15.00 4.99 -2.87
C ASN A 45 15.92 6.10 -3.44
N ARG A 46 16.58 6.83 -2.52
CA ARG A 46 17.49 7.94 -2.84
C ARG A 46 18.78 7.51 -3.53
N GLU A 47 19.26 6.29 -3.27
CA GLU A 47 20.47 5.76 -3.92
C GLU A 47 20.25 5.51 -5.42
N ILE A 48 19.02 5.23 -5.82
CA ILE A 48 18.65 5.01 -7.22
C ILE A 48 18.20 6.30 -7.92
N ASN A 49 17.57 7.21 -7.17
CA ASN A 49 17.03 8.46 -7.70
C ASN A 49 17.78 9.65 -7.09
N GLU A 50 19.09 9.72 -7.31
CA GLU A 50 19.99 10.72 -6.69
C GLU A 50 19.59 12.17 -7.03
N ASP A 51 18.96 12.40 -8.19
CA ASP A 51 18.51 13.72 -8.63
C ASP A 51 17.21 14.19 -7.93
N LEU A 52 16.53 13.30 -7.21
CA LEU A 52 15.30 13.62 -6.50
C LEU A 52 15.60 13.93 -5.03
N GLU A 53 15.08 15.05 -4.54
CA GLU A 53 15.13 15.42 -3.13
C GLU A 53 13.72 15.57 -2.56
N PHE A 54 13.50 14.96 -1.38
CA PHE A 54 12.28 15.16 -0.61
C PHE A 54 12.62 15.60 0.81
N ASP A 55 12.14 16.79 1.16
CA ASP A 55 12.17 17.33 2.52
C ASP A 55 10.76 17.32 3.11
N ILE A 56 10.61 16.72 4.29
CA ILE A 56 9.33 16.68 5.02
C ILE A 56 8.82 18.09 5.37
N SER A 57 9.72 19.07 5.47
CA SER A 57 9.38 20.48 5.70
C SER A 57 8.56 21.08 4.56
N SER A 58 8.62 20.49 3.35
CA SER A 58 7.75 20.89 2.23
C SER A 58 6.24 20.74 2.55
N LEU A 59 5.88 19.85 3.50
CA LEU A 59 4.51 19.65 3.94
C LEU A 59 4.00 20.78 4.86
N GLU A 60 4.89 21.65 5.36
CA GLU A 60 4.55 22.69 6.33
C GLU A 60 3.43 23.60 5.83
N SER A 61 3.53 24.08 4.60
CA SER A 61 2.53 24.99 4.02
C SER A 61 1.15 24.34 3.92
N LEU A 62 1.09 23.08 3.47
CA LEU A 62 -0.13 22.31 3.32
C LEU A 62 -0.81 22.04 4.67
N ILE A 63 -0.02 21.73 5.70
CA ILE A 63 -0.51 21.45 7.05
C ILE A 63 -0.92 22.73 7.78
N ASN A 64 -0.10 23.77 7.73
CA ASN A 64 -0.33 25.06 8.41
C ASN A 64 -1.62 25.74 7.96
N ASN A 65 -1.99 25.61 6.68
CA ASN A 65 -3.15 26.28 6.12
C ASN A 65 -4.49 25.70 6.62
N GLU A 66 -4.56 24.39 6.88
CA GLU A 66 -5.86 23.70 7.08
C GLU A 66 -5.95 22.86 8.35
N TYR A 67 -4.83 22.44 8.93
CA TYR A 67 -4.84 21.45 10.01
C TYR A 67 -4.21 21.97 11.31
N GLY A 68 -3.25 22.89 11.23
CA GLY A 68 -2.65 23.54 12.40
C GLY A 68 -1.15 23.74 12.26
N THR A 69 -0.48 24.14 13.34
CA THR A 69 0.95 24.47 13.31
C THR A 69 1.83 23.21 13.22
N PHE A 70 2.60 23.12 12.14
CA PHE A 70 3.66 22.16 11.93
C PHE A 70 4.94 22.63 12.63
N LYS A 71 5.54 21.77 13.45
CA LYS A 71 6.75 22.12 14.19
C LYS A 71 7.66 20.91 14.39
N GLN A 72 8.92 21.06 14.03
CA GLN A 72 9.96 20.08 14.30
C GLN A 72 10.22 19.92 15.82
N ILE A 73 10.32 18.67 16.28
CA ILE A 73 10.67 18.30 17.64
C ILE A 73 12.13 17.83 17.70
N ASP A 74 12.53 17.00 16.75
CA ASP A 74 13.91 16.55 16.53
C ASP A 74 14.13 16.26 15.02
N GLU A 75 15.31 15.75 14.66
CA GLU A 75 15.71 15.49 13.26
C GLU A 75 14.71 14.61 12.47
N CYS A 76 14.06 13.65 13.13
CA CYS A 76 13.14 12.70 12.49
C CYS A 76 11.70 12.79 13.02
N LEU A 77 11.36 13.78 13.85
CA LEU A 77 10.04 13.86 14.48
C LEU A 77 9.48 15.28 14.44
N TYR A 78 8.25 15.39 13.96
CA TYR A 78 7.51 16.62 13.81
C TYR A 78 6.16 16.51 14.51
N SER A 79 5.65 17.63 15.00
CA SER A 79 4.33 17.74 15.63
C SER A 79 3.40 18.60 14.79
N ILE A 80 2.13 18.22 14.78
CA ILE A 80 1.03 19.01 14.23
C ILE A 80 0.14 19.42 15.40
N ILE A 81 0.15 20.69 15.75
CA ILE A 81 -0.71 21.25 16.79
C ILE A 81 -1.93 21.87 16.11
N GLY A 82 -3.11 21.28 16.31
CA GLY A 82 -4.36 21.76 15.73
C GLY A 82 -4.71 23.18 16.14
N PHE A 83 -5.56 23.85 15.38
CA PHE A 83 -6.01 25.23 15.69
C PHE A 83 -6.69 25.37 17.06
N ASN A 84 -7.26 24.27 17.56
CA ASN A 84 -7.82 24.16 18.92
C ASN A 84 -6.75 24.05 20.03
N LYS A 85 -5.46 24.12 19.68
CA LYS A 85 -4.28 23.92 20.55
C LYS A 85 -4.13 22.50 21.11
N PHE A 86 -4.90 21.54 20.60
CA PHE A 86 -4.71 20.12 20.88
C PHE A 86 -3.82 19.47 19.82
N PRO A 87 -3.09 18.40 20.16
CA PRO A 87 -2.25 17.71 19.18
C PRO A 87 -3.14 17.04 18.12
N PHE A 88 -2.95 17.41 16.86
CA PHE A 88 -3.59 16.73 15.72
C PHE A 88 -2.90 15.38 15.46
N GLY A 89 -1.56 15.39 15.52
CA GLY A 89 -0.74 14.21 15.30
C GLY A 89 0.75 14.50 15.29
N PHE A 90 1.54 13.48 14.96
CA PHE A 90 3.00 13.53 14.86
C PHE A 90 3.47 12.85 13.58
N ILE A 91 4.45 13.41 12.90
CA ILE A 91 5.09 12.79 11.74
C ILE A 91 6.47 12.30 12.15
N GLU A 92 6.72 11.00 11.98
CA GLU A 92 8.02 10.38 12.22
C GLU A 92 8.63 9.89 10.90
N ILE A 93 9.86 10.33 10.60
CA ILE A 93 10.68 9.74 9.55
C ILE A 93 11.25 8.43 10.08
N VAL A 94 10.84 7.31 9.49
CA VAL A 94 11.23 5.97 9.95
C VAL A 94 12.56 5.56 9.33
N ASN A 95 12.74 5.82 8.05
CA ASN A 95 13.97 5.64 7.31
C ASN A 95 14.00 6.62 6.11
N ASP A 96 14.98 6.45 5.23
CA ASP A 96 15.19 7.21 4.00
C ASP A 96 14.00 7.18 3.01
N ARG A 97 13.20 6.11 3.04
CA ARG A 97 12.11 5.86 2.09
C ARG A 97 10.72 6.07 2.69
N PHE A 98 10.55 5.90 4.00
CA PHE A 98 9.25 5.88 4.66
C PHE A 98 9.14 6.85 5.83
N PHE A 99 7.98 7.50 5.93
CA PHE A 99 7.57 8.28 7.10
C PHE A 99 6.13 7.96 7.50
N VAL A 100 5.77 8.24 8.76
CA VAL A 100 4.50 7.84 9.35
C VAL A 100 3.83 9.02 10.05
N LEU A 101 2.55 9.26 9.76
CA LEU A 101 1.71 10.18 10.52
C LEU A 101 0.92 9.41 11.60
N TYR A 102 1.22 9.67 12.87
CA TYR A 102 0.45 9.25 14.03
C TYR A 102 -0.65 10.28 14.34
N ALA A 103 -1.88 10.00 13.92
CA ALA A 103 -3.01 10.91 14.02
C ALA A 103 -3.94 10.58 15.20
N LEU A 104 -4.37 11.62 15.91
CA LEU A 104 -5.25 11.56 17.07
C LEU A 104 -6.68 12.03 16.76
N GLU A 105 -6.87 12.63 15.59
CA GLU A 105 -8.15 13.13 15.11
C GLU A 105 -9.01 12.05 14.45
N LYS A 106 -10.28 12.41 14.18
CA LYS A 106 -11.24 11.50 13.51
C LYS A 106 -10.79 11.17 12.09
N SER A 107 -11.10 9.93 11.65
CA SER A 107 -10.79 9.45 10.30
C SER A 107 -11.29 10.38 9.20
N SER A 108 -12.47 10.98 9.38
CA SER A 108 -13.06 11.89 8.40
C SER A 108 -12.18 13.09 8.08
N ILE A 109 -11.31 13.51 9.01
CA ILE A 109 -10.39 14.63 8.83
C ILE A 109 -9.00 14.11 8.45
N THR A 110 -8.53 13.05 9.11
CA THR A 110 -7.17 12.53 8.90
C THR A 110 -7.02 11.80 7.57
N ASP A 111 -8.05 11.11 7.09
CA ASP A 111 -8.05 10.47 5.77
C ASP A 111 -8.01 11.53 4.64
N GLN A 112 -8.64 12.70 4.85
CA GLN A 112 -8.55 13.82 3.91
C GLN A 112 -7.13 14.40 3.85
N LEU A 113 -6.49 14.65 5.01
CA LEU A 113 -5.08 15.09 5.04
C LEU A 113 -4.17 14.07 4.36
N PHE A 114 -4.35 12.78 4.67
CA PHE A 114 -3.58 11.70 4.07
C PHE A 114 -3.68 11.71 2.55
N SER A 115 -4.91 11.72 2.01
CA SER A 115 -5.18 11.79 0.58
C SER A 115 -4.58 13.06 -0.05
N LYS A 116 -4.67 14.20 0.63
CA LYS A 116 -4.15 15.48 0.15
C LYS A 116 -2.63 15.50 0.07
N ILE A 117 -1.92 14.96 1.07
CA ILE A 117 -0.46 14.84 1.05
C ILE A 117 -0.02 14.04 -0.18
N ILE A 118 -0.62 12.87 -0.41
CA ILE A 118 -0.30 12.01 -1.56
C ILE A 118 -0.62 12.69 -2.89
N LYS A 119 -1.78 13.35 -3.00
CA LYS A 119 -2.18 14.05 -4.24
C LYS A 119 -1.36 15.31 -4.51
N SER A 120 -0.75 15.90 -3.48
CA SER A 120 0.02 17.14 -3.60
C SER A 120 1.46 16.94 -4.09
N SER A 121 1.98 15.71 -4.07
CA SER A 121 3.36 15.42 -4.43
C SER A 121 3.46 14.10 -5.19
N SER A 122 4.07 14.13 -6.38
CA SER A 122 4.44 12.92 -7.11
C SER A 122 5.58 12.13 -6.45
N LEU A 123 6.20 12.67 -5.40
CA LEU A 123 7.27 12.01 -4.65
C LEU A 123 6.74 11.19 -3.46
N ILE A 124 5.42 11.17 -3.25
CA ILE A 124 4.79 10.50 -2.12
C ILE A 124 3.70 9.56 -2.63
N ASP A 125 3.75 8.30 -2.22
CA ASP A 125 2.68 7.34 -2.45
C ASP A 125 2.28 6.61 -1.16
N ASN A 126 1.20 5.84 -1.27
CA ASN A 126 0.76 4.90 -0.25
C ASN A 126 1.66 3.67 -0.22
N LEU A 127 1.61 2.95 0.90
CA LEU A 127 1.97 1.54 0.91
C LEU A 127 0.89 0.73 0.19
N TRP A 128 1.27 -0.23 -0.65
CA TRP A 128 0.32 -1.12 -1.31
C TRP A 128 0.56 -2.58 -0.90
N ILE A 129 -0.16 -3.04 0.12
CA ILE A 129 -0.06 -4.40 0.66
C ILE A 129 -1.08 -5.28 -0.06
N SER A 130 -0.60 -6.14 -0.94
CA SER A 130 -1.44 -7.07 -1.70
C SER A 130 -1.95 -8.22 -0.84
N GLY A 131 -2.98 -8.93 -1.30
CA GLY A 131 -3.49 -10.13 -0.62
C GLY A 131 -2.42 -11.20 -0.44
N LYS A 132 -1.53 -11.34 -1.44
CA LYS A 132 -0.37 -12.23 -1.38
C LYS A 132 0.60 -11.86 -0.25
N MET A 133 0.84 -10.56 -0.05
CA MET A 133 1.69 -10.08 1.05
C MET A 133 1.02 -10.29 2.42
N PHE A 134 -0.30 -10.06 2.50
CA PHE A 134 -1.06 -10.39 3.71
C PHE A 134 -1.04 -11.88 4.05
N ASP A 135 -0.96 -12.77 3.06
CA ASP A 135 -0.80 -14.21 3.30
C ASP A 135 0.56 -14.55 3.92
N GLY A 136 1.63 -13.88 3.46
CA GLY A 136 2.94 -13.97 4.08
C GLY A 136 2.90 -13.51 5.54
N PHE A 137 2.27 -12.36 5.82
CA PHE A 137 2.08 -11.88 7.19
C PHE A 137 1.22 -12.82 8.04
N LEU A 138 0.15 -13.39 7.49
CA LEU A 138 -0.69 -14.36 8.18
C LEU A 138 0.12 -15.61 8.57
N THR A 139 1.01 -16.08 7.68
CA THR A 139 1.93 -17.19 7.94
C THR A 139 2.88 -16.87 9.09
N GLN A 140 3.47 -15.67 9.09
CA GLN A 140 4.34 -15.20 10.17
C GLN A 140 3.59 -15.07 11.51
N ILE A 141 2.36 -14.55 11.49
CA ILE A 141 1.51 -14.45 12.69
C ILE A 141 1.19 -15.86 13.21
N ALA A 142 0.87 -16.81 12.34
CA ALA A 142 0.64 -18.21 12.69
C ALA A 142 1.86 -18.92 13.27
N ALA A 143 3.07 -18.53 12.88
CA ALA A 143 4.31 -19.08 13.45
C ALA A 143 4.62 -18.53 14.84
N THR A 144 4.20 -17.30 15.15
CA THR A 144 4.61 -16.56 16.36
C THR A 144 3.53 -16.47 17.43
N HIS A 145 2.28 -16.84 17.12
CA HIS A 145 1.14 -16.71 18.03
C HIS A 145 0.42 -18.04 18.27
N HIS A 146 -0.25 -18.13 19.42
CA HIS A 146 -1.02 -19.32 19.80
C HIS A 146 -2.13 -19.61 18.77
N PRO A 147 -2.35 -20.88 18.36
CA PRO A 147 -3.31 -21.23 17.30
C PRO A 147 -4.77 -20.82 17.57
N GLN A 148 -5.18 -20.76 18.83
CA GLN A 148 -6.53 -20.34 19.25
C GLN A 148 -6.70 -18.81 19.29
N ARG A 149 -5.66 -18.04 18.90
CA ARG A 149 -5.75 -16.58 18.91
C ARG A 149 -6.70 -16.13 17.81
N TYR A 150 -7.71 -15.34 18.19
CA TYR A 150 -8.65 -14.77 17.22
C TYR A 150 -7.97 -13.71 16.37
N ILE A 151 -8.12 -13.84 15.06
CA ILE A 151 -7.66 -12.88 14.08
C ILE A 151 -8.84 -12.41 13.23
N LYS A 152 -8.75 -11.17 12.74
CA LYS A 152 -9.75 -10.55 11.89
C LYS A 152 -9.13 -10.27 10.52
N MET A 153 -9.87 -10.61 9.47
CA MET A 153 -9.55 -10.29 8.08
C MET A 153 -10.76 -9.64 7.43
N ASN A 154 -10.51 -8.62 6.59
CA ASN A 154 -11.54 -8.10 5.70
C ASN A 154 -11.10 -8.33 4.26
N PHE A 155 -12.04 -8.82 3.46
CA PHE A 155 -11.89 -9.02 2.04
C PHE A 155 -12.73 -7.99 1.30
N GLU A 156 -12.18 -7.37 0.28
CA GLU A 156 -12.79 -6.26 -0.44
C GLU A 156 -12.53 -6.40 -1.94
N TYR A 157 -13.56 -6.74 -2.69
CA TYR A 157 -13.52 -6.81 -4.16
C TYR A 157 -14.56 -5.86 -4.75
N SER A 158 -14.19 -5.13 -5.81
CA SER A 158 -15.07 -4.13 -6.43
C SER A 158 -15.00 -4.25 -7.95
N ASN A 159 -16.09 -4.69 -8.56
CA ASN A 159 -16.14 -4.91 -10.00
C ASN A 159 -16.59 -3.66 -10.77
N ILE A 160 -15.87 -2.57 -10.56
CA ILE A 160 -16.13 -1.25 -11.17
C ILE A 160 -16.15 -1.33 -12.70
N PHE A 161 -15.29 -2.17 -13.29
CA PHE A 161 -15.12 -2.21 -14.75
C PHE A 161 -16.21 -3.04 -15.45
N ASN A 162 -16.88 -3.99 -14.76
CA ASN A 162 -18.03 -4.69 -15.36
C ASN A 162 -19.30 -3.84 -15.33
N SER A 163 -19.48 -2.99 -14.32
CA SER A 163 -20.79 -2.41 -13.96
C SER A 163 -21.04 -0.99 -14.47
N LEU A 164 -20.09 -0.39 -15.18
CA LEU A 164 -20.30 0.85 -15.93
C LEU A 164 -21.15 0.55 -17.18
N ASP A 165 -22.47 0.39 -17.05
CA ASP A 165 -23.36 0.03 -18.17
C ASP A 165 -23.66 1.20 -19.15
N GLU A 166 -24.19 0.80 -20.30
CA GLU A 166 -24.07 1.31 -21.69
C GLU A 166 -24.78 2.63 -22.10
N GLU A 167 -25.28 3.48 -21.21
CA GLU A 167 -25.99 4.72 -21.63
C GLU A 167 -25.64 6.00 -20.84
N GLY A 168 -24.58 5.97 -20.05
CA GLY A 168 -24.05 7.16 -19.40
C GLY A 168 -22.92 7.77 -20.21
N TYR A 169 -23.16 8.88 -20.89
CA TYR A 169 -22.07 9.81 -21.21
C TYR A 169 -21.20 9.95 -19.95
N ILE A 170 -19.89 9.78 -20.08
CA ILE A 170 -18.90 10.25 -19.11
C ILE A 170 -19.04 11.79 -19.10
N GLN A 171 -20.09 12.29 -18.44
CA GLN A 171 -20.43 13.70 -18.39
C GLN A 171 -19.75 14.38 -17.19
N SER A 172 -19.20 13.59 -16.26
CA SER A 172 -18.19 14.05 -15.32
C SER A 172 -16.82 13.58 -15.78
N ASP A 173 -15.90 14.54 -15.92
CA ASP A 173 -14.49 14.32 -16.20
C ASP A 173 -13.73 13.55 -15.07
N TYR A 174 -14.46 13.09 -14.05
CA TYR A 174 -13.98 12.44 -12.84
C TYR A 174 -14.89 11.24 -12.54
N ILE A 175 -14.31 10.04 -12.50
CA ILE A 175 -14.88 8.91 -11.77
C ILE A 175 -14.40 9.11 -10.33
N ASP A 176 -15.32 9.49 -9.46
CA ASP A 176 -15.01 9.63 -8.04
C ASP A 176 -15.06 8.26 -7.37
N PHE A 177 -13.89 7.60 -7.29
CA PHE A 177 -13.74 6.32 -6.60
C PHE A 177 -14.07 6.38 -5.10
N ASP A 178 -14.22 7.58 -4.52
CA ASP A 178 -14.62 7.77 -3.11
C ASP A 178 -16.14 7.64 -2.90
N PHE A 179 -16.98 7.65 -3.96
CA PHE A 179 -18.46 7.65 -3.83
C PHE A 179 -19.18 6.31 -4.07
N GLU A 180 -18.50 5.21 -4.42
CA GLU A 180 -19.17 3.93 -4.72
C GLU A 180 -18.98 2.86 -3.62
N GLU A 181 -19.50 3.11 -2.41
CA GLU A 181 -19.65 2.05 -1.39
C GLU A 181 -20.63 0.94 -1.84
N ASP A 182 -21.57 1.24 -2.75
CA ASP A 182 -22.68 0.36 -3.13
C ASP A 182 -22.29 -0.85 -4.00
N ARG A 183 -21.05 -0.95 -4.47
CA ARG A 183 -20.58 -2.02 -5.39
C ARG A 183 -19.36 -2.79 -4.91
N VAL A 184 -19.00 -2.62 -3.64
CA VAL A 184 -17.88 -3.33 -3.03
C VAL A 184 -18.40 -4.56 -2.27
N THR A 185 -18.02 -5.75 -2.72
CA THR A 185 -18.20 -6.96 -1.92
C THR A 185 -17.24 -6.90 -0.74
N LYS A 186 -17.77 -6.62 0.45
CA LYS A 186 -17.01 -6.54 1.70
C LYS A 186 -17.37 -7.68 2.65
N ILE A 187 -16.41 -8.57 2.89
CA ILE A 187 -16.61 -9.73 3.76
C ILE A 187 -15.67 -9.59 4.96
N ASN A 188 -16.22 -9.68 6.17
CA ASN A 188 -15.44 -9.67 7.41
C ASN A 188 -15.39 -11.09 7.97
N LEU A 189 -14.18 -11.63 8.15
CA LEU A 189 -13.95 -12.92 8.81
C LEU A 189 -13.27 -12.68 10.15
N SER A 190 -13.78 -13.30 11.21
CA SER A 190 -13.14 -13.27 12.54
C SER A 190 -13.21 -14.66 13.13
N LYS A 191 -12.06 -15.32 13.25
CA LYS A 191 -11.96 -16.70 13.74
C LYS A 191 -10.60 -16.99 14.35
N GLU A 192 -10.46 -18.15 14.97
CA GLU A 192 -9.17 -18.63 15.46
C GLU A 192 -8.17 -18.81 14.32
N LEU A 193 -6.91 -18.48 14.60
CA LEU A 193 -5.83 -18.52 13.63
C LEU A 193 -5.65 -19.90 12.99
N ALA A 194 -5.78 -20.97 13.77
CA ALA A 194 -5.77 -22.34 13.29
C ALA A 194 -6.87 -22.61 12.25
N GLU A 195 -8.09 -22.15 12.54
CA GLU A 195 -9.24 -22.34 11.66
C GLU A 195 -9.12 -21.53 10.37
N ILE A 196 -8.60 -20.30 10.44
CA ILE A 196 -8.35 -19.52 9.23
C ILE A 196 -7.29 -20.20 8.38
N LYS A 197 -6.16 -20.61 8.97
CA LYS A 197 -5.09 -21.28 8.23
C LYS A 197 -5.58 -22.56 7.54
N MET A 198 -6.45 -23.33 8.20
CA MET A 198 -6.99 -24.58 7.66
C MET A 198 -8.03 -24.34 6.55
N ASN A 199 -8.98 -23.42 6.75
CA ASN A 199 -10.16 -23.31 5.89
C ASN A 199 -10.03 -22.25 4.77
N LEU A 200 -9.17 -21.24 4.94
CA LEU A 200 -9.06 -20.14 3.98
C LEU A 200 -8.68 -20.61 2.55
N PRO A 201 -7.79 -21.60 2.35
CA PRO A 201 -7.51 -22.13 1.01
C PRO A 201 -8.75 -22.70 0.31
N GLU A 202 -9.57 -23.48 1.03
CA GLU A 202 -10.81 -24.05 0.48
C GLU A 202 -11.83 -22.96 0.17
N ILE A 203 -11.98 -21.98 1.06
CA ILE A 203 -12.87 -20.83 0.85
C ILE A 203 -12.46 -20.06 -0.41
N ARG A 204 -11.16 -19.83 -0.65
CA ARG A 204 -10.66 -19.12 -1.83
C ARG A 204 -10.89 -19.87 -3.14
N ASN A 205 -10.85 -21.20 -3.10
CA ASN A 205 -11.17 -22.02 -4.26
C ASN A 205 -12.65 -21.86 -4.68
N LEU A 206 -13.54 -21.67 -3.70
CA LEU A 206 -14.96 -21.46 -3.94
C LEU A 206 -15.30 -19.98 -4.25
N LEU A 207 -14.65 -19.06 -3.53
CA LEU A 207 -14.88 -17.61 -3.57
C LEU A 207 -13.53 -16.89 -3.75
N PRO A 208 -13.07 -16.71 -5.00
CA PRO A 208 -11.81 -16.06 -5.32
C PRO A 208 -11.63 -14.67 -4.70
N GLU A 209 -12.70 -13.95 -4.40
CA GLU A 209 -12.71 -12.63 -3.76
C GLU A 209 -11.95 -12.61 -2.43
N PHE A 210 -11.81 -13.76 -1.76
CA PHE A 210 -11.02 -13.93 -0.53
C PHE A 210 -9.50 -13.83 -0.75
N ASN A 211 -9.04 -13.70 -1.99
CA ASN A 211 -7.66 -13.33 -2.30
C ASN A 211 -7.45 -11.80 -2.23
N SER A 212 -8.52 -11.00 -2.29
CA SER A 212 -8.45 -9.55 -2.20
C SER A 212 -8.60 -9.07 -0.77
N ILE A 213 -7.50 -9.12 0.00
CA ILE A 213 -7.50 -8.72 1.41
C ILE A 213 -7.40 -7.18 1.51
N GLY A 214 -8.42 -6.56 2.08
CA GLY A 214 -8.42 -5.12 2.39
C GLY A 214 -7.82 -4.79 3.76
N LEU A 215 -7.89 -5.74 4.71
CA LEU A 215 -7.35 -5.58 6.07
C LEU A 215 -6.99 -6.92 6.71
N LEU A 216 -5.89 -6.92 7.46
CA LEU A 216 -5.48 -7.98 8.38
C LEU A 216 -5.22 -7.39 9.77
N LYS A 217 -5.78 -8.01 10.81
CA LYS A 217 -5.49 -7.62 12.20
C LYS A 217 -4.26 -8.33 12.72
N PHE A 218 -3.23 -7.57 13.03
CA PHE A 218 -2.00 -8.05 13.64
C PHE A 218 -2.20 -8.14 15.14
N PRO A 219 -2.10 -9.33 15.76
CA PRO A 219 -2.26 -9.42 17.19
C PRO A 219 -1.12 -8.71 17.93
N THR A 220 -1.44 -8.09 19.08
CA THR A 220 -0.42 -7.47 19.93
C THR A 220 0.59 -8.51 20.44
N ARG A 221 1.88 -8.18 20.45
CA ARG A 221 2.90 -9.08 21.04
C ARG A 221 2.90 -8.99 22.56
N ILE A 222 2.58 -7.79 23.06
CA ILE A 222 2.55 -7.47 24.49
C ILE A 222 1.13 -7.02 24.84
N GLY A 223 0.56 -7.52 25.93
CA GLY A 223 -0.73 -7.05 26.44
C GLY A 223 -1.96 -7.53 25.66
N LYS A 224 -2.97 -6.67 25.52
CA LYS A 224 -4.29 -7.00 24.94
C LYS A 224 -4.59 -6.17 23.69
N GLY A 225 -5.35 -6.73 22.77
CA GLY A 225 -5.78 -6.06 21.54
C GLY A 225 -4.96 -6.45 20.32
N GLY A 226 -4.76 -5.49 19.41
CA GLY A 226 -4.02 -5.68 18.17
C GLY A 226 -4.08 -4.44 17.28
N HIS A 227 -3.61 -4.59 16.05
CA HIS A 227 -3.39 -3.51 15.10
C HIS A 227 -4.07 -3.86 13.80
N ASP A 228 -5.03 -3.06 13.37
CA ASP A 228 -5.73 -3.30 12.11
C ASP A 228 -4.89 -2.67 10.98
N PHE A 229 -4.19 -3.48 10.18
CA PHE A 229 -3.41 -3.04 9.02
C PHE A 229 -4.28 -3.10 7.76
N TYR A 230 -4.39 -1.97 7.06
CA TYR A 230 -5.14 -1.83 5.82
C TYR A 230 -4.19 -1.90 4.62
N ARG A 231 -4.71 -2.32 3.46
CA ARG A 231 -3.91 -2.48 2.24
C ARG A 231 -3.16 -1.23 1.78
N ASN A 232 -3.63 -0.03 2.18
CA ASN A 232 -3.07 1.25 1.76
C ASN A 232 -2.05 1.85 2.76
N GLY A 233 -1.56 1.05 3.71
CA GLY A 233 -0.61 1.52 4.72
C GLY A 233 -1.23 2.27 5.90
N LYS A 234 -2.56 2.41 5.96
CA LYS A 234 -3.26 2.85 7.17
C LYS A 234 -3.21 1.75 8.23
N VAL A 235 -3.02 2.12 9.48
CA VAL A 235 -3.02 1.21 10.63
C VAL A 235 -3.83 1.80 11.77
N THR A 236 -4.74 1.03 12.37
CA THR A 236 -5.48 1.49 13.56
C THR A 236 -4.98 0.75 14.80
N ASN A 237 -4.51 1.50 15.81
CA ASN A 237 -4.13 0.91 17.09
C ASN A 237 -5.38 0.56 17.91
N ARG A 238 -5.52 -0.73 18.25
CA ARG A 238 -6.51 -1.23 19.22
C ARG A 238 -5.85 -1.95 20.40
N SER A 239 -4.53 -1.83 20.54
CA SER A 239 -3.78 -2.31 21.69
C SER A 239 -3.67 -1.22 22.76
N ASN A 240 -3.19 -1.60 23.94
CA ASN A 240 -2.89 -0.66 25.02
C ASN A 240 -1.45 -0.11 24.97
N SER A 241 -0.68 -0.37 23.91
CA SER A 241 0.71 0.08 23.83
C SER A 241 1.00 0.74 22.49
N PHE A 242 1.43 2.00 22.55
CA PHE A 242 1.98 2.69 21.40
C PHE A 242 3.32 2.10 20.98
N LYS A 243 4.13 1.65 21.94
CA LYS A 243 5.44 1.05 21.64
C LYS A 243 5.31 -0.20 20.79
N ASP A 244 4.40 -1.11 21.15
CA ASP A 244 4.10 -2.30 20.33
C ASP A 244 3.52 -1.89 18.96
N HIS A 245 2.63 -0.90 18.93
CA HIS A 245 2.08 -0.38 17.67
C HIS A 245 3.15 0.16 16.72
N ARG A 246 4.03 1.03 17.22
CA ARG A 246 5.17 1.57 16.48
C ARG A 246 6.09 0.45 16.02
N TYR A 247 6.44 -0.49 16.91
CA TYR A 247 7.28 -1.63 16.56
C TYR A 247 6.69 -2.43 15.38
N GLN A 248 5.39 -2.75 15.42
CA GLN A 248 4.72 -3.46 14.34
C GLN A 248 4.78 -2.66 13.04
N ILE A 249 4.52 -1.35 13.07
CA ILE A 249 4.62 -0.49 11.89
C ILE A 249 6.05 -0.51 11.32
N THR A 250 7.05 -0.24 12.15
CA THR A 250 8.45 -0.16 11.69
C THR A 250 8.96 -1.50 11.15
N ASN A 251 8.57 -2.61 11.78
CA ASN A 251 8.96 -3.94 11.34
C ASN A 251 8.33 -4.28 9.97
N ASN A 252 7.04 -3.98 9.79
CA ASN A 252 6.36 -4.17 8.50
C ASN A 252 6.90 -3.24 7.40
N ILE A 253 7.25 -1.99 7.73
CA ILE A 253 7.94 -1.07 6.80
C ILE A 253 9.27 -1.67 6.33
N ASN A 254 10.05 -2.28 7.23
CA ASN A 254 11.33 -2.87 6.85
C ASN A 254 11.16 -4.10 5.94
N TYR A 255 10.19 -4.98 6.23
CA TYR A 255 9.87 -6.07 5.31
C TYR A 255 9.43 -5.56 3.94
N TYR A 256 8.54 -4.57 3.92
CA TYR A 256 8.07 -3.96 2.69
C TYR A 256 9.24 -3.36 1.89
N LYS A 257 10.09 -2.55 2.54
CA LYS A 257 11.31 -1.96 1.95
C LYS A 257 12.16 -3.03 1.26
N ASN A 258 12.50 -4.09 2.00
CA ASN A 258 13.38 -5.14 1.50
C ASN A 258 12.77 -5.89 0.31
N ILE A 259 11.47 -6.17 0.34
CA ILE A 259 10.75 -6.80 -0.77
C ILE A 259 10.76 -5.87 -1.98
N THR A 260 10.45 -4.58 -1.79
CA THR A 260 10.41 -3.60 -2.87
C THR A 260 11.77 -3.41 -3.53
N GLU A 261 12.84 -3.31 -2.74
CA GLU A 261 14.21 -3.17 -3.24
C GLU A 261 14.71 -4.44 -3.94
N ASP A 262 14.33 -5.64 -3.47
CA ASP A 262 14.64 -6.87 -4.18
C ASP A 262 13.93 -6.93 -5.53
N LEU A 263 12.67 -6.52 -5.60
CA LEU A 263 11.94 -6.43 -6.87
C LEU A 263 12.62 -5.44 -7.81
N GLU A 264 12.91 -4.23 -7.34
CA GLU A 264 13.62 -3.18 -8.08
C GLU A 264 14.91 -3.71 -8.72
N ASN A 265 15.75 -4.42 -7.96
CA ASN A 265 17.00 -5.00 -8.44
C ASN A 265 16.86 -6.07 -9.52
N ASN A 266 15.69 -6.71 -9.65
CA ASN A 266 15.45 -7.81 -10.58
C ASN A 266 14.62 -7.42 -11.81
N VAL A 267 13.72 -6.45 -11.69
CA VAL A 267 12.75 -6.09 -12.73
C VAL A 267 13.26 -5.05 -13.71
N TRP A 268 14.22 -4.21 -13.31
CA TRP A 268 14.64 -3.09 -14.14
C TRP A 268 15.29 -3.52 -15.45
N LEU A 269 14.76 -2.97 -16.54
CA LEU A 269 15.38 -3.04 -17.85
C LEU A 269 16.64 -2.17 -17.87
N ASN A 270 17.80 -2.83 -17.92
CA ASN A 270 19.11 -2.24 -18.10
C ASN A 270 19.65 -2.61 -19.48
N PHE A 271 20.16 -1.59 -20.17
CA PHE A 271 20.94 -1.75 -21.40
C PHE A 271 22.41 -1.65 -21.03
N GLU A 272 23.15 -2.76 -21.12
CA GLU A 272 24.60 -2.74 -21.01
C GLU A 272 25.23 -2.93 -22.39
N ASN A 273 26.07 -1.98 -22.79
CA ASN A 273 26.90 -2.12 -23.99
C ASN A 273 28.07 -3.05 -23.68
N ILE A 274 28.02 -4.27 -24.20
CA ILE A 274 29.17 -5.17 -24.14
C ILE A 274 30.04 -4.92 -25.36
N SER A 275 31.29 -4.54 -25.11
CA SER A 275 32.33 -4.49 -26.14
C SER A 275 32.76 -5.93 -26.47
N ALA A 276 32.26 -6.52 -27.55
CA ALA A 276 32.78 -7.81 -28.01
C ALA A 276 34.24 -7.65 -28.50
N PRO A 277 35.09 -8.70 -28.40
CA PRO A 277 36.46 -8.68 -28.93
C PRO A 277 36.54 -8.32 -30.44
N SER A 278 35.43 -8.42 -31.15
CA SER A 278 35.25 -8.17 -32.58
C SER A 278 34.86 -6.73 -32.96
N LYS A 279 34.86 -5.75 -32.03
CA LYS A 279 34.34 -4.37 -32.26
C LYS A 279 32.87 -4.30 -32.70
N SER A 280 32.10 -5.37 -32.49
CA SER A 280 30.64 -5.32 -32.59
C SER A 280 30.10 -4.99 -31.20
N GLU A 281 29.44 -3.85 -31.05
CA GLU A 281 28.66 -3.54 -29.85
C GLU A 281 27.46 -4.51 -29.80
N SER A 282 27.40 -5.33 -28.75
CA SER A 282 26.22 -6.16 -28.46
C SER A 282 25.53 -5.58 -27.23
N LEU A 283 24.26 -5.23 -27.38
CA LEU A 283 23.39 -4.83 -26.28
C LEU A 283 22.99 -6.08 -25.49
N ASN A 284 23.34 -6.12 -24.20
CA ASN A 284 22.78 -7.10 -23.29
C ASN A 284 21.52 -6.52 -22.64
N PHE A 285 20.45 -7.32 -22.65
CA PHE A 285 19.16 -6.97 -22.03
C PHE A 285 19.10 -7.64 -20.67
N ASN A 286 19.18 -6.85 -19.61
CA ASN A 286 18.94 -7.31 -18.25
C ASN A 286 17.61 -6.72 -17.78
N GLY A 287 16.79 -7.50 -17.06
CA GLY A 287 15.49 -7.06 -16.54
C GLY A 287 14.39 -8.08 -16.83
N LEU A 288 13.63 -8.43 -15.79
CA LEU A 288 12.56 -9.42 -15.87
C LEU A 288 11.19 -8.75 -16.00
N PRO A 289 10.35 -9.15 -16.98
CA PRO A 289 9.00 -8.64 -17.08
C PRO A 289 8.16 -9.09 -15.89
N VAL A 290 7.22 -8.25 -15.48
CA VAL A 290 6.21 -8.59 -14.49
C VAL A 290 4.94 -9.01 -15.23
N SER A 291 4.57 -10.28 -15.12
CA SER A 291 3.40 -10.84 -15.77
C SER A 291 2.27 -11.04 -14.77
N PHE A 292 1.07 -10.61 -15.15
CA PHE A 292 -0.17 -10.77 -14.41
C PHE A 292 -1.10 -11.67 -15.22
N LYS A 293 -1.16 -12.95 -14.87
CA LYS A 293 -2.00 -13.92 -15.57
C LYS A 293 -3.34 -14.04 -14.88
N PHE A 294 -4.42 -13.76 -15.60
CA PHE A 294 -5.75 -13.85 -15.02
C PHE A 294 -6.17 -15.30 -14.83
N SER A 295 -6.82 -15.57 -13.69
CA SER A 295 -7.45 -16.84 -13.35
C SER A 295 -8.58 -17.20 -14.33
N LYS A 296 -9.22 -16.17 -14.91
CA LYS A 296 -10.21 -16.27 -15.98
C LYS A 296 -9.98 -15.12 -16.96
N LYS A 297 -10.10 -15.40 -18.26
CA LYS A 297 -10.06 -14.38 -19.31
C LYS A 297 -11.05 -13.25 -18.99
N LEU A 298 -10.59 -12.01 -19.01
CA LEU A 298 -11.45 -10.84 -18.89
C LEU A 298 -12.37 -10.76 -20.10
N ASN A 299 -13.62 -10.36 -19.89
CA ASN A 299 -14.49 -10.07 -21.01
C ASN A 299 -14.03 -8.77 -21.71
N GLU A 300 -14.28 -8.67 -23.02
CA GLU A 300 -13.82 -7.54 -23.84
C GLU A 300 -14.32 -6.19 -23.32
N SER A 301 -15.56 -6.12 -22.81
CA SER A 301 -16.14 -4.87 -22.30
C SER A 301 -15.37 -4.34 -21.10
N THR A 302 -15.10 -5.21 -20.12
CA THR A 302 -14.32 -4.90 -18.91
C THR A 302 -12.90 -4.50 -19.26
N PHE A 303 -12.25 -5.24 -20.15
CA PHE A 303 -10.89 -4.94 -20.59
C PHE A 303 -10.82 -3.56 -21.26
N ASN A 304 -11.73 -3.27 -22.19
CA ASN A 304 -11.76 -2.00 -22.89
C ASN A 304 -12.06 -0.82 -21.95
N LYS A 305 -13.01 -0.98 -21.01
CA LYS A 305 -13.30 0.01 -19.97
C LYS A 305 -12.09 0.26 -19.06
N PHE A 306 -11.39 -0.80 -18.65
CA PHE A 306 -10.16 -0.66 -17.87
C PHE A 306 -9.12 0.19 -18.61
N VAL A 307 -8.87 -0.11 -19.88
CA VAL A 307 -7.91 0.66 -20.71
C VAL A 307 -8.33 2.13 -20.82
N ASP A 308 -9.59 2.39 -21.14
CA ASP A 308 -10.08 3.75 -21.40
C ASP A 308 -10.12 4.63 -20.14
N VAL A 309 -10.45 4.04 -18.99
CA VAL A 309 -10.50 4.76 -17.71
C VAL A 309 -9.09 4.97 -17.15
N THR A 310 -8.25 3.93 -17.16
CA THR A 310 -6.97 3.95 -16.45
C THR A 310 -5.99 4.93 -17.10
N PHE A 311 -5.75 4.80 -18.40
CA PHE A 311 -4.63 5.47 -19.06
C PHE A 311 -4.92 6.89 -19.52
N ARG A 312 -6.19 7.30 -19.59
CA ARG A 312 -6.57 8.61 -20.15
C ARG A 312 -6.14 9.80 -19.30
N LYS A 313 -6.18 9.65 -17.97
CA LYS A 313 -5.90 10.75 -17.02
C LYS A 313 -4.95 10.34 -15.88
N GLY A 314 -4.47 9.10 -15.86
CA GLY A 314 -3.66 8.57 -14.77
C GLY A 314 -4.37 8.63 -13.42
N GLN A 315 -5.66 8.29 -13.41
CA GLN A 315 -6.47 8.38 -12.20
C GLN A 315 -6.03 7.33 -11.16
N GLU A 316 -6.35 7.62 -9.91
CA GLU A 316 -6.45 6.60 -8.88
C GLU A 316 -7.32 5.44 -9.43
N PRO A 317 -7.04 4.19 -9.07
CA PRO A 317 -6.04 3.77 -8.09
C PRO A 317 -4.69 3.37 -8.70
N PHE A 318 -4.57 3.34 -10.04
CA PHE A 318 -3.37 2.83 -10.72
C PHE A 318 -2.29 3.89 -10.94
N LYS A 319 -2.66 5.17 -11.06
CA LYS A 319 -1.73 6.29 -11.26
C LYS A 319 -0.82 6.14 -12.48
N ILE A 320 -1.32 5.57 -13.58
CA ILE A 320 -0.57 5.44 -14.83
C ILE A 320 -1.31 6.21 -15.93
N ILE A 321 -0.67 7.22 -16.50
CA ILE A 321 -1.15 7.89 -17.71
C ILE A 321 -0.42 7.33 -18.92
N GLY A 322 -1.07 7.23 -20.08
CA GLY A 322 -0.40 6.74 -21.28
C GLY A 322 -1.27 6.82 -22.52
N ASN A 323 -0.66 6.54 -23.67
CA ASN A 323 -1.38 6.49 -24.95
C ASN A 323 -1.63 5.02 -25.36
N PRO A 324 -2.87 4.51 -25.27
CA PRO A 324 -3.18 3.14 -25.65
C PRO A 324 -3.15 2.94 -27.16
N ILE A 325 -2.27 2.07 -27.64
CA ILE A 325 -2.17 1.61 -29.02
C ILE A 325 -2.93 0.28 -29.13
N ARG A 326 -4.16 0.36 -29.64
CA ARG A 326 -5.03 -0.82 -29.80
C ARG A 326 -4.56 -1.65 -31.00
N LEU A 327 -4.20 -2.91 -30.76
CA LEU A 327 -3.85 -3.87 -31.81
C LEU A 327 -5.11 -4.60 -32.31
N ASN A 328 -5.99 -4.95 -31.37
CA ASN A 328 -7.35 -5.46 -31.61
C ASN A 328 -8.21 -5.24 -30.34
N ASN A 329 -9.43 -5.80 -30.31
CA ASN A 329 -10.36 -5.64 -29.17
C ASN A 329 -9.88 -6.30 -27.87
N GLU A 330 -8.95 -7.25 -27.96
CA GLU A 330 -8.45 -8.06 -26.85
C GLU A 330 -6.98 -7.77 -26.52
N ARG A 331 -6.33 -6.81 -27.21
CA ARG A 331 -4.93 -6.49 -26.99
C ARG A 331 -4.58 -5.04 -27.24
N VAL A 332 -3.88 -4.45 -26.28
CA VAL A 332 -3.48 -3.05 -26.27
C VAL A 332 -2.05 -2.93 -25.77
N HIS A 333 -1.24 -2.15 -26.48
CA HIS A 333 0.07 -1.75 -26.00
C HIS A 333 0.00 -0.33 -25.44
N VAL A 334 0.61 -0.07 -24.30
CA VAL A 334 0.63 1.27 -23.68
C VAL A 334 2.06 1.67 -23.39
N TYR A 335 2.49 2.77 -23.99
CA TYR A 335 3.63 3.54 -23.52
C TYR A 335 3.09 4.59 -22.55
N GLY A 336 3.40 4.42 -21.28
CA GLY A 336 2.86 5.23 -20.21
C GLY A 336 3.91 5.80 -19.29
N THR A 337 3.41 6.54 -18.31
CA THR A 337 4.16 7.15 -17.23
C THR A 337 3.43 6.87 -15.93
N ASP A 338 4.12 6.25 -14.99
CA ASP A 338 3.70 6.23 -13.60
C ASP A 338 3.80 7.65 -13.03
N LEU A 339 2.70 8.16 -12.49
CA LEU A 339 2.65 9.48 -11.87
C LEU A 339 3.40 9.55 -10.53
N HIS A 340 3.70 8.40 -9.90
CA HIS A 340 4.69 8.33 -8.84
C HIS A 340 6.08 8.43 -9.48
N LEU A 341 6.82 9.48 -9.13
CA LEU A 341 8.13 9.84 -9.67
C LEU A 341 8.20 10.18 -11.18
N TRP A 342 7.07 10.20 -11.90
CA TRP A 342 7.01 10.49 -13.35
C TRP A 342 7.87 9.54 -14.20
N GLN A 343 7.85 8.25 -13.87
CA GLN A 343 8.73 7.25 -14.49
C GLN A 343 8.02 6.49 -15.60
N GLU A 344 8.77 6.15 -16.65
CA GLU A 344 8.21 5.43 -17.80
C GLU A 344 7.75 4.01 -17.42
N VAL A 345 6.67 3.56 -18.04
CA VAL A 345 6.18 2.18 -17.93
C VAL A 345 5.69 1.71 -19.28
N ILE A 346 6.06 0.49 -19.65
CA ILE A 346 5.62 -0.13 -20.89
C ILE A 346 4.72 -1.31 -20.55
N LEU A 347 3.53 -1.34 -21.12
CA LEU A 347 2.52 -2.35 -20.86
C LEU A 347 2.09 -3.04 -22.15
N ASP A 348 2.06 -4.36 -22.14
CA ASP A 348 1.39 -5.18 -23.16
C ASP A 348 0.22 -5.88 -22.48
N LEU A 349 -0.99 -5.44 -22.82
CA LEU A 349 -2.22 -5.80 -22.11
C LEU A 349 -3.08 -6.65 -23.02
N SER A 350 -3.57 -7.77 -22.51
CA SER A 350 -4.58 -8.58 -23.19
C SER A 350 -5.70 -9.00 -22.24
N CYS A 351 -6.79 -9.55 -22.78
CA CYS A 351 -7.86 -10.13 -21.96
C CYS A 351 -7.39 -11.33 -21.10
N ASP A 352 -6.29 -11.99 -21.45
CA ASP A 352 -5.80 -13.19 -20.75
C ASP A 352 -4.68 -12.88 -19.74
N GLU A 353 -3.82 -11.92 -20.07
CA GLU A 353 -2.70 -11.51 -19.24
C GLU A 353 -2.27 -10.07 -19.50
N PHE A 354 -1.70 -9.43 -18.49
CA PHE A 354 -0.96 -8.18 -18.61
C PHE A 354 0.52 -8.43 -18.41
N ILE A 355 1.37 -7.78 -19.20
CA ILE A 355 2.82 -7.81 -19.08
C ILE A 355 3.31 -6.39 -18.90
N MET A 356 4.08 -6.15 -17.85
CA MET A 356 4.65 -4.86 -17.50
C MET A 356 6.17 -4.92 -17.56
N PHE A 357 6.74 -3.92 -18.22
CA PHE A 357 8.17 -3.71 -18.32
C PHE A 357 8.51 -2.38 -17.65
N LEU A 358 9.48 -2.43 -16.73
CA LEU A 358 9.90 -1.28 -15.94
C LEU A 358 11.32 -0.89 -16.30
N PRO A 359 11.55 0.30 -16.89
CA PRO A 359 12.89 0.86 -17.06
C PRO A 359 13.60 1.07 -15.71
N ARG A 360 14.93 1.12 -15.74
CA ARG A 360 15.75 1.44 -14.56
C ARG A 360 15.31 2.76 -13.93
N GLY A 361 15.29 2.78 -12.61
CA GLY A 361 14.87 3.93 -11.81
C GLY A 361 13.43 3.81 -11.34
N THR A 362 12.59 3.05 -12.06
CA THR A 362 11.16 2.91 -11.74
C THR A 362 10.94 2.39 -10.33
N CYS A 363 10.15 3.09 -9.52
CA CYS A 363 9.85 2.66 -8.15
C CYS A 363 9.15 1.29 -8.13
N GLY A 364 9.64 0.34 -7.34
CA GLY A 364 9.04 -0.98 -7.16
C GLY A 364 7.65 -0.94 -6.54
N ASN A 365 7.29 0.19 -5.89
CA ASN A 365 5.93 0.42 -5.40
C ASN A 365 4.88 0.39 -6.53
N THR A 366 5.28 0.67 -7.77
CA THR A 366 4.46 0.48 -8.98
C THR A 366 3.94 -0.95 -9.09
N ILE A 367 4.81 -1.94 -8.85
CA ILE A 367 4.44 -3.37 -8.89
C ILE A 367 3.41 -3.65 -7.80
N HIS A 368 3.69 -3.23 -6.57
CA HIS A 368 2.80 -3.44 -5.44
C HIS A 368 1.41 -2.80 -5.66
N ARG A 369 1.36 -1.60 -6.23
CA ARG A 369 0.13 -0.90 -6.60
C ARG A 369 -0.64 -1.65 -7.70
N MET A 370 0.06 -2.09 -8.75
CA MET A 370 -0.53 -2.90 -9.83
C MET A 370 -1.12 -4.20 -9.31
N VAL A 371 -0.36 -4.99 -8.54
CA VAL A 371 -0.83 -6.25 -7.93
C VAL A 371 -2.07 -6.01 -7.09
N THR A 372 -2.01 -5.04 -6.17
CA THR A 372 -3.10 -4.77 -5.23
C THR A 372 -4.38 -4.33 -5.93
N ASN A 373 -4.26 -3.48 -6.96
CA ASN A 373 -5.42 -2.97 -7.67
C ASN A 373 -5.99 -3.95 -8.69
N ILE A 374 -5.16 -4.78 -9.35
CA ILE A 374 -5.65 -5.88 -10.17
C ILE A 374 -6.45 -6.87 -9.29
N GLN A 375 -5.93 -7.24 -8.12
CA GLN A 375 -6.65 -8.09 -7.16
C GLN A 375 -7.96 -7.46 -6.67
N ARG A 376 -8.03 -6.13 -6.56
CA ARG A 376 -9.21 -5.43 -6.07
C ARG A 376 -10.29 -5.25 -7.14
N TYR A 377 -9.92 -5.01 -8.39
CA TYR A 377 -10.84 -4.49 -9.40
C TYR A 377 -11.04 -5.36 -10.64
N LEU A 378 -10.11 -6.30 -10.92
CA LEU A 378 -10.15 -7.11 -12.14
C LEU A 378 -10.23 -8.59 -11.82
N ASP A 379 -9.26 -9.10 -11.06
CA ASP A 379 -9.17 -10.53 -10.75
C ASP A 379 -8.49 -10.75 -9.40
N PRO A 380 -9.27 -11.07 -8.34
CA PRO A 380 -8.73 -11.40 -7.02
C PRO A 380 -7.69 -12.52 -7.04
N ALA A 381 -7.85 -13.52 -7.91
CA ALA A 381 -7.03 -14.72 -7.96
C ALA A 381 -5.92 -14.65 -9.03
N VAL A 382 -5.58 -13.45 -9.51
CA VAL A 382 -4.49 -13.25 -10.46
C VAL A 382 -3.18 -13.88 -9.97
N THR A 383 -2.46 -14.52 -10.89
CA THR A 383 -1.11 -15.05 -10.66
C THR A 383 -0.09 -14.04 -11.14
N ILE A 384 0.95 -13.78 -10.34
CA ILE A 384 1.97 -12.77 -10.65
C ILE A 384 3.35 -13.43 -10.69
N THR A 385 4.07 -13.23 -11.79
CA THR A 385 5.44 -13.73 -11.95
C THR A 385 6.39 -12.60 -12.37
N ILE A 386 7.63 -12.67 -11.91
CA ILE A 386 8.75 -11.82 -12.32
C ILE A 386 9.70 -12.71 -13.10
N GLY A 387 9.64 -12.63 -14.43
CA GLY A 387 10.21 -13.65 -15.30
C GLY A 387 9.60 -15.02 -14.99
N ASN A 388 10.42 -15.94 -14.46
CA ASN A 388 10.02 -17.31 -14.10
C ASN A 388 9.85 -17.53 -12.58
N ILE A 389 9.90 -16.45 -11.77
CA ILE A 389 9.82 -16.53 -10.31
C ILE A 389 8.47 -15.97 -9.86
N ASP A 390 7.74 -16.70 -9.02
CA ASP A 390 6.49 -16.23 -8.45
C ASP A 390 6.73 -15.00 -7.53
N TYR A 391 5.85 -14.01 -7.60
CA TYR A 391 5.91 -12.81 -6.75
C TYR A 391 5.91 -13.16 -5.24
N GLU A 392 5.19 -14.21 -4.86
CA GLU A 392 5.18 -14.78 -3.51
C GLU A 392 6.56 -15.24 -3.05
N SER A 393 7.44 -15.69 -3.96
CA SER A 393 8.80 -16.10 -3.61
C SER A 393 9.63 -14.90 -3.11
N TYR A 394 9.46 -13.72 -3.71
CA TYR A 394 10.09 -12.48 -3.23
C TYR A 394 9.56 -12.08 -1.86
N ILE A 395 8.25 -12.23 -1.62
CA ILE A 395 7.64 -11.96 -0.31
C ILE A 395 8.19 -12.92 0.75
N ASN A 396 8.14 -14.22 0.49
CA ASN A 396 8.50 -15.26 1.45
C ASN A 396 9.98 -15.22 1.82
N LYS A 397 10.85 -14.86 0.86
CA LYS A 397 12.29 -14.63 1.11
C LYS A 397 12.56 -13.71 2.30
N TYR A 398 11.73 -12.69 2.54
CA TYR A 398 11.91 -11.73 3.63
C TYR A 398 11.00 -11.96 4.83
N LEU A 399 9.85 -12.62 4.65
CA LEU A 399 8.90 -12.89 5.74
C LEU A 399 9.11 -14.23 6.45
N GLU A 400 9.74 -15.22 5.79
CA GLU A 400 10.06 -16.53 6.38
C GLU A 400 11.37 -16.52 7.19
N VAL A 401 12.19 -15.47 7.04
CA VAL A 401 13.34 -15.22 7.93
C VAL A 401 12.78 -14.78 9.28
N LEU A 402 12.59 -15.74 10.19
CA LEU A 402 12.38 -15.44 11.59
C LEU A 402 13.55 -14.57 12.05
N PRO A 403 13.32 -13.36 12.58
CA PRO A 403 14.42 -12.63 13.19
C PRO A 403 14.97 -13.49 14.33
N ASP A 404 16.28 -13.74 14.30
CA ASP A 404 17.00 -14.34 15.42
C ASP A 404 16.63 -13.53 16.68
N TYR A 405 16.00 -14.21 17.63
CA TYR A 405 15.68 -13.64 18.92
C TYR A 405 16.95 -13.64 19.77
N GLU A 406 17.64 -12.50 19.82
CA GLU A 406 18.54 -12.15 20.94
C GLU A 406 17.85 -11.25 21.96
#